data_AF-A0A7C7RK77-F1
#
_entry.id   AF-A0A7C7RK77-F1
#
_cell.length_a   1.000
_cell.length_b   1.000
_cell.length_c   1.000
_cell.angle_alpha   90.00
_cell.angle_beta   90.00
_cell.angle_gamma   90.00
#
_symmetry.space_group_name_H-M   'P 1'
#
loop_
_entity.id
_entity.type
_entity.pdbx_description
1 polymer ?
#
loop_
_entity_poly.entity_id
_entity_poly.type
_entity_poly.pdbx_seq_one_letter_code
_entity_poly.pdbx_strand_id
1 'polypeptide(L)'
;SEYLMLSSNVAGIMINRDGTFRLPAIEIRLVDKGPNRLFLVSSPVQPVPWGQLEVSSLLFDYLKEKGVEIVFIIAGFVDRSLYNTVIIFGDEEWTRRLEEIGSIRNETIRSVIGLAGANLTIARLRGIRYVFISGVAADYLPDPKPAQNILNKLNSVMGLGIDMEEIGRRVKEFENRLKPKENPALGQEKTNDESMNYLG
;
A
#
# COMPACT_ATOMS: atom_id res chain seq x y z
N SER A 1 14.72 2.28 -14.96
CA SER A 1 13.75 3.10 -15.72
C SER A 1 14.04 4.56 -15.39
N GLU A 2 14.03 5.44 -16.38
CA GLU A 2 14.19 6.89 -16.16
C GLU A 2 13.03 7.52 -15.38
N TYR A 3 11.93 6.79 -15.21
CA TYR A 3 10.78 7.23 -14.42
C TYR A 3 10.91 6.97 -12.92
N LEU A 4 11.89 6.18 -12.48
CA LEU A 4 12.11 5.88 -11.07
C LEU A 4 13.18 6.81 -10.51
N MET A 5 12.74 7.86 -9.82
CA MET A 5 13.59 8.90 -9.26
C MET A 5 13.49 8.90 -7.73
N LEU A 6 14.51 9.46 -7.05
CA LEU A 6 14.45 9.69 -5.61
C LEU A 6 13.48 10.83 -5.27
N SER A 7 13.28 11.08 -3.98
CA SER A 7 12.54 12.24 -3.49
C SER A 7 13.02 13.52 -4.18
N SER A 8 12.07 14.36 -4.61
CA SER A 8 12.29 15.58 -5.42
C SER A 8 12.47 15.38 -6.93
N ASN A 9 12.13 14.20 -7.48
CA ASN A 9 12.21 13.92 -8.92
C ASN A 9 13.63 14.09 -9.49
N VAL A 10 14.63 13.62 -8.74
CA VAL A 10 16.04 13.65 -9.15
C VAL A 10 16.56 12.23 -9.31
N ALA A 11 17.34 12.00 -10.37
CA ALA A 11 18.03 10.73 -10.58
C ALA A 11 19.05 10.50 -9.45
N GLY A 12 19.10 9.26 -8.93
CA GLY A 12 20.02 8.94 -7.84
C GLY A 12 19.93 7.48 -7.39
N ILE A 13 20.68 7.18 -6.34
CA ILE A 13 20.81 5.85 -5.73
C ILE A 13 20.62 5.95 -4.21
N MET A 14 20.21 4.85 -3.59
CA MET A 14 20.11 4.71 -2.13
C MET A 14 21.39 4.06 -1.60
N ILE A 15 21.99 4.62 -0.56
CA ILE A 15 23.19 4.05 0.09
C ILE A 15 22.78 3.29 1.36
N ASN A 16 23.19 2.03 1.45
CA ASN A 16 23.01 1.19 2.64
C ASN A 16 24.05 1.56 3.72
N ARG A 17 23.80 1.13 4.97
CA ARG A 17 24.71 1.40 6.09
C ARG A 17 26.10 0.77 5.92
N ASP A 18 26.22 -0.28 5.13
CA ASP A 18 27.48 -0.98 4.83
C ASP A 18 28.26 -0.34 3.65
N GLY A 19 27.77 0.78 3.10
CA GLY A 19 28.40 1.47 1.97
C GLY A 19 28.04 0.93 0.59
N THR A 20 27.26 -0.16 0.50
CA THR A 20 26.71 -0.63 -0.78
C THR A 20 25.57 0.27 -1.25
N PHE A 21 25.25 0.27 -2.55
CA PHE A 21 24.14 1.06 -3.08
C PHE A 21 23.04 0.20 -3.71
N ARG A 22 21.84 0.76 -3.77
CA ARG A 22 20.68 0.20 -4.47
C ARG A 22 20.11 1.23 -5.44
N LEU A 23 19.69 0.74 -6.60
CA LEU A 23 18.97 1.55 -7.59
C LEU A 23 17.49 1.65 -7.20
N PRO A 24 16.81 2.78 -7.49
CA PRO A 24 15.36 2.85 -7.45
C PRO A 24 14.76 1.81 -8.43
N ALA A 25 13.90 0.94 -7.92
CA ALA A 25 13.37 -0.18 -8.68
C ALA A 25 11.96 -0.57 -8.23
N ILE A 26 11.13 -1.00 -9.19
CA ILE A 26 9.99 -1.87 -8.87
C ILE A 26 10.57 -3.27 -8.62
N GLU A 27 10.53 -3.72 -7.37
CA GLU A 27 11.00 -5.05 -6.98
C GLU A 27 9.83 -6.05 -7.06
N ILE A 28 10.08 -7.18 -7.71
CA ILE A 28 9.14 -8.30 -7.80
C ILE A 28 9.78 -9.50 -7.11
N ARG A 29 9.14 -10.02 -6.06
CA ARG A 29 9.55 -11.23 -5.35
C ARG A 29 8.52 -12.33 -5.54
N LEU A 30 8.99 -13.51 -5.91
CA LEU A 30 8.16 -14.71 -5.96
C LEU A 30 8.14 -15.38 -4.59
N VAL A 31 6.95 -15.56 -4.03
CA VAL A 31 6.71 -16.38 -2.84
C VAL A 31 6.01 -17.65 -3.29
N ASP A 32 6.76 -18.75 -3.33
CA ASP A 32 6.27 -20.06 -3.72
C ASP A 32 5.98 -20.88 -2.45
N LYS A 33 4.73 -20.82 -1.98
CA LYS A 33 4.23 -21.61 -0.84
C LYS A 33 3.12 -22.55 -1.34
N GLY A 34 3.48 -23.56 -2.14
CA GLY A 34 2.56 -24.63 -2.55
C GLY A 34 1.52 -24.17 -3.59
N PRO A 35 0.22 -24.48 -3.44
CA PRO A 35 -0.78 -24.24 -4.50
C PRO A 35 -1.01 -22.76 -4.84
N ASN A 36 -0.58 -21.83 -3.96
CA ASN A 36 -0.77 -20.39 -4.14
C ASN A 36 0.58 -19.70 -4.38
N ARG A 37 0.94 -19.55 -5.66
CA ARG A 37 2.11 -18.76 -6.08
C ARG A 37 1.78 -17.27 -6.01
N LEU A 38 2.54 -16.51 -5.21
CA LEU A 38 2.33 -15.08 -5.02
C LEU A 38 3.49 -14.25 -5.57
N PHE A 39 3.17 -13.18 -6.28
CA PHE A 39 4.12 -12.13 -6.62
C PHE A 39 3.93 -10.96 -5.66
N LEU A 40 4.94 -10.69 -4.83
CA LEU A 40 5.02 -9.48 -4.03
C LEU A 40 5.71 -8.40 -4.85
N VAL A 41 4.97 -7.34 -5.17
CA VAL A 41 5.50 -6.17 -5.87
C VAL A 41 5.62 -5.02 -4.88
N SER A 42 6.80 -4.43 -4.78
CA SER A 42 7.08 -3.30 -3.89
C SER A 42 8.09 -2.35 -4.52
N SER A 43 8.11 -1.10 -4.10
CA SER A 43 9.11 -0.13 -4.56
C SER A 43 9.47 0.82 -3.43
N PRO A 44 10.74 1.21 -3.28
CA PRO A 44 11.15 2.26 -2.35
C PRO A 44 10.77 3.67 -2.86
N VAL A 45 10.35 3.79 -4.13
CA VAL A 45 9.96 5.07 -4.75
C VAL A 45 8.70 4.94 -5.58
N GLN A 46 7.97 6.04 -5.74
CA GLN A 46 6.91 6.16 -6.74
C GLN A 46 7.51 6.63 -8.08
N PRO A 47 7.05 6.14 -9.23
CA PRO A 47 7.42 6.71 -10.51
C PRO A 47 6.98 8.18 -10.62
N VAL A 48 7.73 8.97 -11.38
CA VAL A 48 7.33 10.34 -11.75
C VAL A 48 5.95 10.33 -12.43
N PRO A 49 5.13 11.39 -12.28
CA PRO A 49 3.73 11.37 -12.71
C PRO A 49 3.51 10.92 -14.16
N TRP A 50 4.34 11.38 -15.10
CA TRP A 50 4.24 11.01 -16.53
C TRP A 50 4.71 9.59 -16.85
N GLY A 51 5.41 8.91 -15.92
CA GLY A 51 5.91 7.55 -16.10
C GLY A 51 5.08 6.46 -15.42
N GLN A 52 4.07 6.82 -14.62
CA GLN A 52 3.31 5.85 -13.81
C GLN A 52 2.56 4.83 -14.67
N LEU A 53 1.92 5.27 -15.75
CA LEU A 53 1.22 4.36 -16.68
C LEU A 53 2.19 3.46 -17.45
N GLU A 54 3.36 3.97 -17.84
CA GLU A 54 4.36 3.17 -18.56
C GLU A 54 4.97 2.09 -17.65
N VAL A 55 5.40 2.47 -16.45
CA VAL A 55 5.91 1.53 -15.45
C VAL A 55 4.86 0.48 -15.10
N SER A 56 3.60 0.89 -14.91
CA SER A 56 2.49 -0.02 -14.64
C SER A 56 2.23 -0.96 -15.83
N SER A 57 2.25 -0.45 -17.07
CA SER A 57 2.09 -1.26 -18.28
C SER A 57 3.15 -2.38 -18.35
N LEU A 58 4.42 -2.03 -18.19
CA LEU A 58 5.53 -2.99 -18.20
C LEU A 58 5.40 -4.04 -17.08
N LEU A 59 5.01 -3.62 -15.88
CA LEU A 59 4.75 -4.52 -14.77
C LEU A 59 3.65 -5.53 -15.12
N PHE A 60 2.52 -5.06 -15.66
CA PHE A 60 1.39 -5.92 -16.00
C PHE A 60 1.68 -6.83 -17.20
N ASP A 61 2.58 -6.44 -18.12
CA ASP A 61 3.06 -7.33 -19.20
C ASP A 61 3.78 -8.53 -18.60
N TYR A 62 4.71 -8.25 -17.67
CA TYR A 62 5.43 -9.29 -16.95
C TYR A 62 4.49 -10.19 -16.13
N LEU A 63 3.56 -9.62 -15.34
CA LEU A 63 2.63 -10.41 -14.53
C LEU A 63 1.71 -11.29 -15.39
N LYS A 64 1.25 -10.78 -16.54
CA LYS A 64 0.43 -11.55 -17.48
C LYS A 64 1.21 -12.71 -18.08
N GLU A 65 2.47 -12.50 -18.46
CA GLU A 65 3.36 -13.58 -18.94
C GLU A 65 3.54 -14.69 -17.90
N LYS A 66 3.53 -14.33 -16.61
CA LYS A 66 3.61 -15.30 -15.50
C LYS A 66 2.28 -15.94 -15.12
N GLY A 67 1.19 -15.65 -15.84
CA GLY A 67 -0.11 -16.25 -15.62
C GLY A 67 -0.84 -15.71 -14.38
N VAL A 68 -0.56 -14.48 -13.96
CA VAL A 68 -1.27 -13.85 -12.84
C VAL A 68 -2.71 -13.54 -13.25
N GLU A 69 -3.67 -14.11 -12.53
CA GLU A 69 -5.11 -13.94 -12.81
C GLU A 69 -5.75 -12.78 -12.04
N ILE A 70 -5.19 -12.44 -10.89
CA ILE A 70 -5.71 -11.42 -9.99
C ILE A 70 -4.59 -10.63 -9.30
N VAL A 71 -4.80 -9.33 -9.13
CA VAL A 71 -3.88 -8.42 -8.44
C VAL A 71 -4.54 -7.76 -7.22
N PHE A 72 -3.80 -7.70 -6.11
CA PHE A 72 -4.21 -6.97 -4.90
C PHE A 72 -3.39 -5.68 -4.84
N ILE A 73 -4.06 -4.54 -5.00
CA ILE A 73 -3.43 -3.21 -5.02
C ILE A 73 -3.67 -2.59 -3.66
N ILE A 74 -2.59 -2.45 -2.89
CA ILE A 74 -2.64 -1.94 -1.52
C ILE A 74 -2.18 -0.49 -1.51
N ALA A 75 -2.93 0.38 -0.83
CA ALA A 75 -2.60 1.80 -0.66
C ALA A 75 -3.01 2.29 0.74
N GLY A 76 -2.76 3.57 1.04
CA GLY A 76 -3.28 4.24 2.22
C GLY A 76 -4.25 5.37 1.88
N PHE A 77 -5.20 5.62 2.77
CA PHE A 77 -6.17 6.72 2.69
C PHE A 77 -6.21 7.47 4.01
N VAL A 78 -6.27 8.80 3.96
CA VAL A 78 -6.32 9.63 5.17
C VAL A 78 -7.76 10.03 5.47
N ASP A 79 -8.28 9.52 6.58
CA ASP A 79 -9.59 9.90 7.12
C ASP A 79 -9.65 9.57 8.62
N ARG A 80 -9.70 10.60 9.46
CA ARG A 80 -9.76 10.44 10.92
C ARG A 80 -11.01 9.71 11.40
N SER A 81 -12.14 9.88 10.72
CA SER A 81 -13.41 9.29 11.12
C SER A 81 -13.45 7.78 10.88
N LEU A 82 -12.68 7.31 9.90
CA LEU A 82 -12.56 5.91 9.51
C LEU A 82 -11.22 5.30 9.94
N TYR A 83 -10.53 5.92 10.89
CA TYR A 83 -9.18 5.52 11.29
C TYR A 83 -9.08 4.03 11.61
N ASN A 84 -8.01 3.40 11.10
CA ASN A 84 -7.68 1.98 11.25
C ASN A 84 -8.74 1.02 10.68
N THR A 85 -9.68 1.50 9.87
CA THR A 85 -10.53 0.63 9.04
C THR A 85 -9.79 0.21 7.76
N VAL A 86 -10.37 -0.74 7.03
CA VAL A 86 -9.86 -1.17 5.72
C VAL A 86 -10.99 -1.02 4.70
N ILE A 87 -10.78 -0.15 3.73
CA ILE A 87 -11.73 0.13 2.64
C ILE A 87 -11.34 -0.69 1.42
N ILE A 88 -12.31 -1.33 0.77
CA ILE A 88 -12.08 -2.24 -0.36
C ILE A 88 -13.04 -2.00 -1.53
N PHE A 89 -12.58 -2.33 -2.74
CA PHE A 89 -13.43 -2.49 -3.93
C PHE A 89 -12.73 -3.34 -4.99
N GLY A 90 -13.49 -3.86 -5.97
CA GLY A 90 -12.95 -4.65 -7.07
C GLY A 90 -13.66 -6.00 -7.18
N ASP A 91 -12.88 -7.06 -7.33
CA ASP A 91 -13.36 -8.42 -7.54
C ASP A 91 -14.31 -8.90 -6.43
N GLU A 92 -15.53 -9.28 -6.82
CA GLU A 92 -16.64 -9.53 -5.90
C GLU A 92 -16.40 -10.69 -4.94
N GLU A 93 -15.73 -11.74 -5.40
CA GLU A 93 -15.43 -12.92 -4.58
C GLU A 93 -14.50 -12.53 -3.42
N TRP A 94 -13.41 -11.83 -3.74
CA TRP A 94 -12.41 -11.45 -2.74
C TRP A 94 -12.87 -10.32 -1.84
N THR A 95 -13.61 -9.35 -2.37
CA THR A 95 -14.16 -8.28 -1.55
C THR A 95 -15.17 -8.83 -0.54
N ARG A 96 -16.02 -9.80 -0.92
CA ARG A 96 -16.95 -10.45 0.02
C ARG A 96 -16.22 -11.14 1.17
N ARG A 97 -15.17 -11.92 0.88
CA ARG A 97 -14.34 -12.57 1.92
C ARG A 97 -13.70 -11.55 2.88
N LEU A 98 -13.27 -10.40 2.37
CA LEU A 98 -12.68 -9.33 3.18
C LEU A 98 -13.73 -8.59 4.03
N GLU A 99 -14.96 -8.43 3.53
CA GLU A 99 -16.09 -7.88 4.29
C GLU A 99 -16.50 -8.76 5.46
N GLU A 100 -16.53 -10.08 5.26
CA GLU A 100 -16.88 -11.06 6.30
C GLU A 100 -15.96 -10.96 7.53
N ILE A 101 -14.74 -10.45 7.35
CA ILE A 101 -13.77 -10.19 8.42
C ILE A 101 -13.60 -8.70 8.76
N GLY A 102 -14.62 -7.88 8.46
CA GLY A 102 -14.75 -6.51 8.93
C GLY A 102 -14.09 -5.44 8.06
N SER A 103 -13.94 -5.66 6.75
CA SER A 103 -13.60 -4.59 5.78
C SER A 103 -14.85 -3.88 5.30
N ILE A 104 -14.71 -2.64 4.82
CA ILE A 104 -15.83 -1.78 4.43
C ILE A 104 -15.77 -1.58 2.90
N ARG A 105 -16.91 -1.74 2.21
CA ARG A 105 -17.00 -1.40 0.79
C ARG A 105 -16.79 0.09 0.57
N ASN A 106 -16.17 0.42 -0.56
CA ASN A 106 -15.87 1.80 -0.85
C ASN A 106 -17.13 2.64 -1.11
N GLU A 107 -17.42 3.55 -0.18
CA GLU A 107 -18.35 4.66 -0.36
C GLU A 107 -17.67 6.03 -0.22
N THR A 108 -16.38 6.07 0.14
CA THR A 108 -15.67 7.31 0.53
C THR A 108 -14.59 7.72 -0.48
N ILE A 109 -13.81 6.77 -0.98
CA ILE A 109 -12.67 6.99 -1.88
C ILE A 109 -13.22 7.40 -3.26
N ARG A 110 -12.82 8.59 -3.73
CA ARG A 110 -13.27 9.18 -5.01
C ARG A 110 -12.20 9.23 -6.10
N SER A 111 -10.92 9.02 -5.78
CA SER A 111 -9.80 9.31 -6.70
C SER A 111 -8.48 8.63 -6.34
N VAL A 112 -8.22 7.39 -6.75
CA VAL A 112 -6.92 6.76 -6.46
C VAL A 112 -5.81 7.33 -7.36
N ILE A 113 -4.75 7.89 -6.77
CA ILE A 113 -3.61 8.46 -7.49
C ILE A 113 -2.34 7.60 -7.42
N GLY A 114 -1.28 8.05 -8.10
CA GLY A 114 0.03 7.41 -8.08
C GLY A 114 0.04 6.08 -8.84
N LEU A 115 1.06 5.26 -8.56
CA LEU A 115 1.17 3.93 -9.16
C LEU A 115 -0.03 3.02 -8.81
N ALA A 116 -0.69 3.22 -7.67
CA ALA A 116 -1.91 2.49 -7.33
C ALA A 116 -3.04 2.77 -8.33
N GLY A 117 -3.28 4.05 -8.66
CA GLY A 117 -4.25 4.45 -9.69
C GLY A 117 -3.88 3.97 -11.09
N ALA A 118 -2.58 4.04 -11.44
CA ALA A 118 -2.08 3.49 -12.69
C ALA A 118 -2.30 1.97 -12.79
N ASN A 119 -1.99 1.22 -11.73
CA ASN A 119 -2.20 -0.23 -11.67
C ASN A 119 -3.68 -0.61 -11.80
N LEU A 120 -4.59 0.13 -11.16
CA LEU A 120 -6.03 -0.07 -11.35
C LEU A 120 -6.46 0.17 -12.80
N THR A 121 -5.91 1.21 -13.42
CA THR A 121 -6.19 1.56 -14.82
C THR A 121 -5.74 0.44 -15.75
N ILE A 122 -4.48 -0.02 -15.61
CA ILE A 122 -3.91 -1.06 -16.46
C ILE A 122 -4.58 -2.42 -16.22
N ALA A 123 -4.89 -2.78 -14.97
CA ALA A 123 -5.64 -3.99 -14.65
C ALA A 123 -6.99 -4.03 -15.39
N ARG A 124 -7.76 -2.94 -15.31
CA ARG A 124 -9.05 -2.80 -15.98
C ARG A 124 -8.92 -2.87 -17.50
N LEU A 125 -7.97 -2.13 -18.09
CA LEU A 125 -7.77 -2.10 -19.54
C LEU A 125 -7.36 -3.45 -20.12
N ARG A 126 -6.68 -4.29 -19.32
CA ARG A 126 -6.18 -5.60 -19.75
C ARG A 126 -7.04 -6.78 -19.31
N GLY A 127 -8.17 -6.52 -18.65
CA GLY A 127 -9.08 -7.55 -18.16
C GLY A 127 -8.49 -8.43 -17.04
N ILE A 128 -7.52 -7.92 -16.28
CA ILE A 128 -6.96 -8.62 -15.12
C ILE A 128 -7.83 -8.29 -13.90
N ARG A 129 -8.29 -9.31 -13.17
CA ARG A 129 -9.09 -9.12 -11.95
C ARG A 129 -8.27 -8.32 -10.95
N TYR A 130 -8.89 -7.41 -10.20
CA TYR A 130 -8.19 -6.64 -9.19
C TYR A 130 -9.02 -6.49 -7.93
N VAL A 131 -8.33 -6.36 -6.79
CA VAL A 131 -8.90 -5.92 -5.52
C VAL A 131 -8.08 -4.72 -5.06
N PHE A 132 -8.73 -3.58 -4.87
CA PHE A 132 -8.13 -2.45 -4.18
C PHE A 132 -8.38 -2.59 -2.68
N ILE A 133 -7.32 -2.39 -1.89
CA ILE A 133 -7.37 -2.44 -0.43
C ILE A 133 -6.66 -1.20 0.12
N SER A 134 -7.37 -0.41 0.91
CA SER A 134 -6.79 0.77 1.56
C SER A 134 -6.89 0.66 3.06
N GLY A 135 -5.75 0.77 3.75
CA GLY A 135 -5.72 1.03 5.18
C GLY A 135 -6.00 2.51 5.43
N VAL A 136 -6.82 2.82 6.43
CA VAL A 136 -7.15 4.22 6.74
C VAL A 136 -6.26 4.74 7.87
N ALA A 137 -5.45 5.75 7.57
CA ALA A 137 -4.62 6.48 8.54
C ALA A 137 -5.36 7.73 9.06
N ALA A 138 -4.99 8.18 10.26
CA ALA A 138 -5.57 9.37 10.88
C ALA A 138 -4.99 10.68 10.29
N ASP A 139 -3.77 10.62 9.76
CA ASP A 139 -3.07 11.73 9.12
C ASP A 139 -1.94 11.17 8.24
N TYR A 140 -1.05 12.04 7.78
CA TYR A 140 0.08 11.68 6.90
C TYR A 140 1.30 11.15 7.66
N LEU A 141 1.24 11.01 8.99
CA LEU A 141 2.34 10.46 9.76
C LEU A 141 2.43 8.94 9.57
N PRO A 142 3.66 8.37 9.48
CA PRO A 142 3.83 6.93 9.37
C PRO A 142 3.22 6.18 10.58
N ASP A 143 2.09 5.51 10.34
CA ASP A 143 1.39 4.68 11.31
C ASP A 143 1.40 3.20 10.84
N PRO A 144 1.98 2.27 11.62
CA PRO A 144 1.99 0.86 11.27
C PRO A 144 0.65 0.15 11.45
N LYS A 145 -0.34 0.73 12.16
CA LYS A 145 -1.62 0.07 12.48
C LYS A 145 -2.48 -0.24 11.25
N PRO A 146 -2.71 0.69 10.30
CA PRO A 146 -3.50 0.37 9.11
C PRO A 146 -2.84 -0.72 8.27
N ALA A 147 -1.51 -0.71 8.15
CA ALA A 147 -0.75 -1.74 7.44
C ALA A 147 -0.87 -3.11 8.15
N GLN A 148 -0.80 -3.14 9.49
CA GLN A 148 -1.03 -4.35 10.26
C GLN A 148 -2.44 -4.90 10.06
N ASN A 149 -3.46 -4.03 10.03
CA ASN A 149 -4.84 -4.46 9.83
C ASN A 149 -5.03 -5.09 8.45
N ILE A 150 -4.50 -4.46 7.39
CA ILE A 150 -4.49 -5.06 6.04
C ILE A 150 -3.80 -6.42 6.05
N LEU A 151 -2.60 -6.51 6.64
CA LEU A 151 -1.82 -7.74 6.64
C LEU A 151 -2.51 -8.86 7.41
N ASN A 152 -3.14 -8.57 8.55
CA ASN A 152 -3.95 -9.53 9.32
C ASN A 152 -5.08 -10.10 8.46
N LYS A 153 -5.79 -9.24 7.73
CA LYS A 153 -6.90 -9.63 6.87
C LYS A 153 -6.46 -10.48 5.69
N LEU A 154 -5.40 -10.07 5.00
CA LEU A 154 -4.80 -10.84 3.89
C LEU A 154 -4.27 -12.19 4.37
N ASN A 155 -3.57 -12.22 5.51
CA ASN A 155 -3.06 -13.45 6.11
C ASN A 155 -4.19 -14.45 6.39
N SER A 156 -5.34 -13.96 6.87
CA SER A 156 -6.54 -14.76 7.13
C SER A 156 -7.20 -15.28 5.84
N VAL A 157 -7.59 -14.40 4.91
CA VAL A 157 -8.38 -14.81 3.72
C VAL A 157 -7.58 -15.62 2.70
N MET A 158 -6.26 -15.46 2.67
CA MET A 158 -5.37 -16.20 1.77
C MET A 158 -4.63 -17.35 2.46
N GLY A 159 -4.72 -17.49 3.79
CA GLY A 159 -4.02 -18.53 4.54
C GLY A 159 -2.49 -18.45 4.43
N LEU A 160 -1.91 -17.24 4.49
CA LEU A 160 -0.48 -17.02 4.16
C LEU A 160 0.50 -17.58 5.20
N GLY A 161 0.04 -17.81 6.43
CA GLY A 161 0.86 -18.25 7.56
C GLY A 161 2.01 -17.28 7.84
N ILE A 162 1.74 -15.97 7.76
CA ILE A 162 2.70 -14.91 8.09
C ILE A 162 2.74 -14.75 9.62
N ASP A 163 3.94 -14.73 10.17
CA ASP A 163 4.17 -14.35 11.56
C ASP A 163 3.97 -12.84 11.74
N MET A 164 3.09 -12.48 12.66
CA MET A 164 2.67 -11.10 12.94
C MET A 164 3.45 -10.46 14.10
N GLU A 165 4.44 -11.16 14.69
CA GLU A 165 5.16 -10.66 15.87
C GLU A 165 5.89 -9.33 15.61
N GLU A 166 6.66 -9.26 14.53
CA GLU A 166 7.49 -8.09 14.20
C GLU A 166 6.63 -6.83 13.93
N ILE A 167 5.56 -6.95 13.15
CA ILE A 167 4.65 -5.83 12.90
C ILE A 167 3.87 -5.45 14.16
N GLY A 168 3.54 -6.43 15.01
CA GLY A 168 2.97 -6.19 16.34
C GLY A 168 3.89 -5.42 17.27
N ARG A 169 5.20 -5.70 17.24
CA ARG A 169 6.20 -4.95 18.00
C ARG A 169 6.25 -3.49 17.55
N ARG A 170 6.28 -3.25 16.24
CA ARG A 170 6.25 -1.89 15.65
C ARG A 170 5.00 -1.11 16.02
N VAL A 171 3.84 -1.76 16.03
CA VAL A 171 2.58 -1.14 16.48
C VAL A 171 2.65 -0.76 17.96
N LYS A 172 3.15 -1.64 18.83
CA LYS A 172 3.32 -1.33 20.26
C LYS A 172 4.31 -0.18 20.48
N GLU A 173 5.41 -0.14 19.73
CA GLU A 173 6.38 0.96 19.78
C GLU A 173 5.75 2.29 19.35
N PHE A 174 4.95 2.28 18.28
CA PHE A 174 4.21 3.45 17.82
C PHE A 174 3.21 3.94 18.89
N GLU A 175 2.42 3.04 19.48
CA GLU A 175 1.48 3.38 20.55
C GLU A 175 2.17 3.97 21.78
N ASN A 176 3.32 3.42 22.17
CA ASN A 176 4.09 3.94 23.30
C ASN A 176 4.64 5.35 23.04
N ARG A 177 4.88 5.73 21.78
CA ARG A 177 5.26 7.11 21.42
C ARG A 177 4.09 8.09 21.48
N LEU A 178 2.87 7.60 21.22
CA LEU A 178 1.63 8.40 21.28
C LEU A 178 1.11 8.60 22.70
N LYS A 179 1.50 7.75 23.65
CA LYS A 179 1.16 7.98 25.07
C LYS A 179 1.69 9.35 25.46
N PRO A 180 0.84 10.22 26.05
CA PRO A 180 1.30 11.52 26.50
C PRO A 180 2.46 11.30 27.47
N LYS A 181 3.64 11.81 27.12
CA LYS A 181 4.66 12.08 28.11
C LYS A 181 4.01 13.07 29.08
N GLU A 182 4.06 12.80 30.39
CA GLU A 182 3.63 13.77 31.39
C GLU A 182 4.48 15.05 31.24
N ASN A 183 4.00 15.98 30.40
CA ASN A 183 4.41 17.37 30.40
C ASN A 183 3.39 18.22 29.60
N PRO A 184 2.64 19.12 30.27
CA PRO A 184 1.55 19.87 29.67
C PRO A 184 2.07 21.15 29.01
N ALA A 185 2.51 21.06 27.76
CA ALA A 185 2.59 22.22 26.87
C ALA A 185 2.78 21.76 25.43
N LEU A 186 1.75 21.91 24.61
CA LEU A 186 1.81 22.60 23.30
C LEU A 186 0.45 22.47 22.61
N GLY A 187 -0.08 23.64 22.24
CA GLY A 187 -1.41 23.83 21.68
C GLY A 187 -1.57 23.27 20.28
N GLN A 188 -2.85 23.09 19.93
CA GLN A 188 -3.30 22.62 18.63
C GLN A 188 -3.24 23.75 17.61
N GLU A 189 -2.58 23.53 16.47
CA GLU A 189 -2.87 24.25 15.24
C GLU A 189 -3.71 23.37 14.32
N LYS A 190 -4.82 23.93 13.85
CA LYS A 190 -5.64 23.40 12.76
C LYS A 190 -5.11 23.98 11.46
N THR A 191 -4.97 23.15 10.43
CA THR A 191 -4.99 23.60 9.05
C THR A 191 -6.06 22.82 8.29
N ASN A 192 -7.01 23.58 7.73
CA ASN A 192 -7.84 23.15 6.62
C ASN A 192 -6.96 23.19 5.36
N ASP A 193 -6.93 22.10 4.61
CA ASP A 193 -6.69 22.17 3.17
C ASP A 193 -7.40 21.00 2.49
N GLU A 194 -8.38 21.31 1.64
CA GLU A 194 -9.03 20.34 0.76
C GLU A 194 -8.11 20.08 -0.43
N SER A 195 -7.13 19.18 -0.27
CA SER A 195 -6.49 18.51 -1.40
C SER A 195 -5.86 17.16 -1.01
N MET A 196 -6.36 16.10 -1.67
CA MET A 196 -5.74 14.78 -1.92
C MET A 196 -5.36 13.89 -0.71
N ASN A 197 -6.32 13.09 -0.24
CA ASN A 197 -6.20 12.16 0.91
C ASN A 197 -5.47 10.81 0.67
N TYR A 198 -4.46 10.74 -0.21
CA TYR A 198 -3.81 9.44 -0.55
C TYR A 198 -2.37 9.33 -0.08
N LEU A 199 -2.04 8.14 0.43
CA LEU A 199 -0.68 7.69 0.71
C LEU A 199 -0.33 6.63 -0.34
N GLY A 200 0.57 6.99 -1.24
CA GLY A 200 1.14 6.09 -2.26
C GLY A 200 2.23 5.18 -1.71
#